data_AF-A0AAX2ZHW8-F1
#
_entry.id   AF-A0AAX2ZHW8-F1
#
_cell.length_a   1.000
_cell.length_b   1.000
_cell.length_c   1.000
_cell.angle_alpha   90.00
_cell.angle_beta   90.00
_cell.angle_gamma   90.00
#
_symmetry.space_group_name_H-M   'P 1'
#
loop_
_entity.id
_entity.type
_entity.pdbx_description
1 polymer ?
#
loop_
_entity_poly.entity_id
_entity_poly.type
_entity_poly.pdbx_seq_one_letter_code
_entity_poly.pdbx_strand_id
1 'polypeptide(L)'
;MIVISIFMIGCNKTNNKSTDTPSNVSTKTEKNEKSDIEKIREKLSAASNYGESNPIERTMKKSIEYTKKYLPKDIKKVKNSYNSHTGVTKVIYESDNLYYSATYMHPFKEDGNNVDEYDLEKTVGITLWVNDHMPK
;
A
#
# COMPACT_ATOMS: atom_id res chain seq x y z
N MET A 1 -4.50 -19.43 51.15
CA MET A 1 -3.10 -19.57 50.68
C MET A 1 -3.15 -20.20 49.30
N ILE A 2 -2.68 -19.48 48.28
CA ILE A 2 -2.64 -19.93 46.89
C ILE A 2 -1.23 -20.45 46.63
N VAL A 3 -1.12 -21.72 46.22
CA VAL A 3 0.14 -22.36 45.84
C VAL A 3 0.42 -22.01 44.38
N ILE A 4 1.49 -21.24 44.14
CA ILE A 4 1.98 -20.94 42.78
C ILE A 4 3.27 -21.74 42.59
N SER A 5 3.17 -22.83 41.84
CA SER A 5 4.31 -23.64 41.40
C SER A 5 4.94 -22.99 40.17
N ILE A 6 6.19 -22.53 40.30
CA ILE A 6 7.00 -22.00 39.21
C ILE A 6 7.94 -23.13 38.77
N PHE A 7 7.66 -23.75 37.61
CA PHE A 7 8.60 -24.68 36.99
C PHE A 7 9.72 -23.87 36.32
N MET A 8 10.90 -23.86 36.92
CA MET A 8 12.13 -23.45 36.22
C MET A 8 12.53 -24.58 35.26
N ILE A 9 12.36 -24.37 33.96
CA ILE A 9 12.94 -25.24 32.93
C ILE A 9 14.38 -24.77 32.71
N GLY A 10 15.32 -25.59 33.18
CA GLY A 10 16.74 -25.37 33.04
C GLY A 10 17.21 -25.49 31.58
N CYS A 11 18.03 -24.53 31.15
CA CYS A 11 18.88 -24.70 29.98
C CYS A 11 20.02 -25.66 30.33
N ASN A 12 19.89 -26.94 29.98
CA ASN A 12 21.01 -27.86 29.99
C ASN A 12 21.71 -27.79 28.63
N LYS A 13 22.97 -27.35 28.60
CA LYS A 13 23.79 -27.24 27.37
C LYS A 13 25.06 -28.08 27.52
N THR A 14 25.05 -29.26 26.90
CA THR A 14 26.16 -30.18 26.61
C THR A 14 25.59 -31.17 25.58
N ASN A 15 26.22 -31.62 24.50
CA ASN A 15 27.59 -31.60 23.98
C ASN A 15 27.51 -31.63 22.42
N ASN A 16 28.64 -31.35 21.75
CA ASN A 16 29.42 -32.21 20.83
C ASN A 16 29.11 -32.12 19.32
N LYS A 17 30.23 -32.20 18.59
CA LYS A 17 30.50 -31.91 17.19
C LYS A 17 30.55 -33.22 16.40
N SER A 18 30.17 -33.13 15.12
CA SER A 18 30.72 -33.88 13.96
C SER A 18 29.82 -34.93 13.29
N THR A 19 29.74 -34.74 11.96
CA THR A 19 29.64 -35.71 10.84
C THR A 19 28.37 -36.55 10.67
N ASP A 20 27.57 -36.29 9.62
CA ASP A 20 27.60 -37.03 8.33
C ASP A 20 26.54 -36.53 7.32
N THR A 21 26.95 -36.47 6.04
CA THR A 21 26.17 -36.14 4.82
C THR A 21 25.65 -37.44 4.18
N PRO A 22 24.70 -37.49 3.21
CA PRO A 22 23.74 -36.52 2.68
C PRO A 22 22.27 -37.02 2.82
N SER A 23 21.31 -36.10 2.94
CA SER A 23 19.93 -36.43 2.53
C SER A 23 19.44 -35.38 1.54
N ASN A 24 19.08 -35.90 0.37
CA ASN A 24 18.36 -35.30 -0.73
C ASN A 24 17.26 -34.34 -0.25
N VAL A 25 17.60 -33.05 -0.12
CA VAL A 25 16.59 -31.99 -0.03
C VAL A 25 16.08 -31.80 -1.45
N SER A 26 15.07 -32.60 -1.78
CA SER A 26 14.12 -32.27 -2.82
C SER A 26 13.65 -30.85 -2.53
N THR A 27 14.16 -29.89 -3.29
CA THR A 27 13.60 -28.55 -3.42
C THR A 27 12.21 -28.73 -4.03
N LYS A 28 11.25 -29.09 -3.18
CA LYS A 28 9.87 -28.70 -3.40
C LYS A 28 9.92 -27.19 -3.42
N THR A 29 9.94 -26.64 -4.62
CA THR A 29 9.56 -25.26 -4.89
C THR A 29 8.22 -25.06 -4.20
N GLU A 30 8.25 -24.52 -2.98
CA GLU A 30 7.07 -23.95 -2.34
C GLU A 30 6.60 -22.88 -3.30
N LYS A 31 5.52 -23.18 -4.03
CA LYS A 31 4.71 -22.15 -4.66
C LYS A 31 4.26 -21.26 -3.52
N ASN A 32 5.00 -20.18 -3.31
CA ASN A 32 4.70 -19.15 -2.32
C ASN A 32 3.37 -18.52 -2.74
N GLU A 33 2.26 -19.03 -2.19
CA GLU A 33 0.96 -18.39 -2.36
C GLU A 33 1.05 -17.02 -1.70
N LYS A 34 1.03 -15.98 -2.54
CA LYS A 34 1.03 -14.59 -2.08
C LYS A 34 -0.20 -14.37 -1.17
N SER A 35 -0.01 -13.69 -0.04
CA SER A 35 -1.13 -13.32 0.83
C SER A 35 -2.14 -12.45 0.06
N ASP A 36 -3.40 -12.47 0.47
CA ASP A 36 -4.45 -11.78 -0.30
C ASP A 36 -4.25 -10.26 -0.35
N ILE A 37 -3.72 -9.65 0.72
CA ILE A 37 -3.34 -8.23 0.71
C ILE A 37 -2.22 -7.93 -0.29
N GLU A 38 -1.28 -8.86 -0.47
CA GLU A 38 -0.17 -8.69 -1.40
C GLU A 38 -0.62 -8.79 -2.87
N LYS A 39 -1.64 -9.59 -3.17
CA LYS A 39 -2.29 -9.60 -4.49
C LYS A 39 -3.03 -8.28 -4.76
N ILE A 40 -3.69 -7.73 -3.74
CA ILE A 40 -4.36 -6.42 -3.84
C ILE A 40 -3.31 -5.32 -4.10
N ARG A 41 -2.19 -5.32 -3.35
CA ARG A 41 -1.09 -4.34 -3.53
C ARG A 41 -0.56 -4.36 -4.96
N GLU A 42 -0.29 -5.54 -5.53
CA GLU A 42 0.15 -5.67 -6.93
C GLU A 42 -0.86 -5.07 -7.90
N LYS A 43 -2.15 -5.41 -7.76
CA LYS A 43 -3.21 -4.89 -8.64
C LYS A 43 -3.32 -3.36 -8.56
N LEU A 44 -3.21 -2.79 -7.37
CA LEU A 44 -3.28 -1.33 -7.18
C LEU A 44 -2.01 -0.64 -7.70
N SER A 45 -0.83 -1.23 -7.46
CA SER A 45 0.43 -0.71 -7.98
C SER A 45 0.44 -0.70 -9.51
N ALA A 46 -0.04 -1.76 -10.16
CA ALA A 46 -0.15 -1.83 -11.61
C ALA A 46 -1.17 -0.86 -12.21
N ALA A 47 -2.13 -0.39 -11.42
CA ALA A 47 -3.11 0.62 -11.81
C ALA A 47 -2.64 2.07 -11.51
N SER A 48 -1.49 2.23 -10.85
CA SER A 48 -0.91 3.55 -10.60
C SER A 48 -0.18 4.03 -11.85
N ASN A 49 -0.26 5.33 -12.14
CA ASN A 49 0.36 5.96 -13.32
C ASN A 49 1.17 7.21 -12.95
N TYR A 50 1.81 7.15 -11.78
CA TYR A 50 2.71 8.20 -11.31
C TYR A 50 4.12 8.04 -11.88
N GLY A 51 4.75 9.16 -12.24
CA GLY A 51 6.15 9.20 -12.68
C GLY A 51 6.34 8.75 -14.14
N GLU A 52 5.27 8.64 -14.90
CA GLU A 52 5.36 8.37 -16.34
C GLU A 52 5.99 9.57 -17.07
N SER A 53 6.83 9.28 -18.07
CA SER A 53 7.46 10.31 -18.91
C SER A 53 6.44 11.13 -19.70
N ASN A 54 5.27 10.55 -19.98
CA ASN A 54 4.13 11.19 -20.60
C ASN A 54 2.93 11.07 -19.66
N PRO A 55 2.79 11.97 -18.66
CA PRO A 55 1.73 11.88 -17.68
C PRO A 55 0.35 12.00 -18.33
N ILE A 56 -0.59 11.17 -17.88
CA ILE A 56 -1.94 11.14 -18.45
C ILE A 56 -2.82 12.15 -17.70
N GLU A 57 -3.04 13.30 -18.33
CA GLU A 57 -3.95 14.31 -17.81
C GLU A 57 -5.41 13.83 -17.86
N ARG A 58 -6.12 14.02 -16.74
CA ARG A 58 -7.55 13.73 -16.58
C ARG A 58 -8.20 14.82 -15.76
N THR A 59 -9.50 15.03 -15.94
CA THR A 59 -10.29 15.78 -14.95
C THR A 59 -10.37 15.00 -13.64
N MET A 60 -10.48 15.71 -12.52
CA MET A 60 -10.58 15.10 -11.19
C MET A 60 -11.74 14.09 -11.11
N LYS A 61 -12.88 14.39 -11.76
CA LYS A 61 -14.01 13.46 -11.87
C LYS A 61 -13.62 12.15 -12.54
N LYS A 62 -12.97 12.21 -13.72
CA LYS A 62 -12.52 11.01 -14.45
C LYS A 62 -11.47 10.23 -13.66
N SER A 63 -10.64 10.91 -12.88
CA SER A 63 -9.64 10.28 -12.01
C SER A 63 -10.28 9.51 -10.86
N ILE A 64 -11.31 10.07 -10.23
CA ILE A 64 -12.09 9.39 -9.20
C ILE A 64 -12.82 8.18 -9.80
N GLU A 65 -13.46 8.33 -10.96
CA GLU A 65 -14.10 7.22 -11.68
C GLU A 65 -13.10 6.11 -12.03
N TYR A 66 -11.89 6.47 -12.45
CA TYR A 66 -10.81 5.52 -12.71
C TYR A 66 -10.41 4.78 -11.42
N THR A 67 -10.12 5.50 -10.33
CA THR A 67 -9.77 4.91 -9.03
C THR A 67 -10.83 3.90 -8.57
N LYS A 68 -12.12 4.26 -8.65
CA LYS A 68 -13.22 3.40 -8.19
C LYS A 68 -13.32 2.05 -8.90
N LYS A 69 -12.77 1.91 -10.13
CA LYS A 69 -12.72 0.61 -10.83
C LYS A 69 -11.82 -0.42 -10.13
N TYR A 70 -10.88 0.03 -9.32
CA TYR A 70 -9.90 -0.81 -8.64
C TYR A 70 -10.20 -1.00 -7.15
N LEU A 71 -11.12 -0.22 -6.60
CA LEU A 71 -11.53 -0.29 -5.21
C LEU A 71 -12.74 -1.24 -5.03
N PRO A 72 -12.92 -1.82 -3.83
CA PRO A 72 -14.17 -2.47 -3.45
C PRO A 72 -15.42 -1.60 -3.68
N LYS A 73 -16.57 -2.22 -4.00
CA LYS A 73 -17.80 -1.49 -4.34
C LYS A 73 -18.37 -0.69 -3.17
N ASP A 74 -18.39 -1.28 -1.98
CA ASP A 74 -19.02 -0.69 -0.78
C ASP A 74 -18.01 0.08 0.09
N ILE A 75 -17.01 0.66 -0.56
CA ILE A 75 -15.91 1.33 0.14
C ILE A 75 -16.33 2.71 0.67
N LYS A 76 -16.00 3.00 1.94
CA LYS A 76 -16.33 4.26 2.60
C LYS A 76 -15.16 5.23 2.59
N LYS A 77 -15.36 6.48 2.19
CA LYS A 77 -14.34 7.54 2.35
C LYS A 77 -14.22 7.94 3.82
N VAL A 78 -13.00 7.92 4.37
CA VAL A 78 -12.72 8.24 5.79
C VAL A 78 -11.81 9.44 5.98
N LYS A 79 -10.96 9.79 5.00
CA LYS A 79 -10.11 11.00 5.05
C LYS A 79 -9.94 11.59 3.66
N ASN A 80 -9.86 12.92 3.58
CA ASN A 80 -9.50 13.67 2.38
C ASN A 80 -8.65 14.86 2.80
N SER A 81 -7.47 15.00 2.20
CA SER A 81 -6.53 16.08 2.50
C SER A 81 -5.78 16.51 1.26
N TYR A 82 -5.63 17.81 1.08
CA TYR A 82 -4.81 18.41 0.03
C TYR A 82 -3.53 18.99 0.64
N ASN A 83 -2.39 18.73 0.00
CA ASN A 83 -1.10 19.33 0.33
C ASN A 83 -0.75 20.37 -0.75
N SER A 84 -0.82 21.65 -0.39
CA SER A 84 -0.52 22.77 -1.29
C SER A 84 0.94 22.89 -1.65
N HIS A 85 1.86 22.34 -0.86
CA HIS A 85 3.29 22.38 -1.16
C HIS A 85 3.68 21.40 -2.26
N THR A 86 2.93 20.29 -2.41
CA THR A 86 3.26 19.23 -3.38
C THR A 86 2.21 19.06 -4.47
N GLY A 87 1.08 19.77 -4.38
CA GLY A 87 -0.02 19.63 -5.34
C GLY A 87 -0.71 18.27 -5.27
N VAL A 88 -0.73 17.62 -4.11
CA VAL A 88 -1.28 16.26 -3.97
C VAL A 88 -2.54 16.24 -3.13
N THR A 89 -3.62 15.68 -3.68
CA THR A 89 -4.80 15.31 -2.92
C THR A 89 -4.73 13.83 -2.54
N LYS A 90 -4.77 13.52 -1.23
CA LYS A 90 -4.84 12.16 -0.69
C LYS A 90 -6.24 11.88 -0.17
N VAL A 91 -6.85 10.81 -0.67
CA VAL A 91 -8.13 10.27 -0.18
C VAL A 91 -7.87 8.89 0.40
N ILE A 92 -8.37 8.65 1.61
CA ILE A 92 -8.35 7.33 2.25
C ILE A 92 -9.77 6.81 2.32
N TYR A 93 -9.91 5.56 1.93
CA TYR A 93 -11.14 4.80 2.00
C TYR A 93 -10.95 3.54 2.85
N GLU A 94 -12.03 3.02 3.42
CA GLU A 94 -12.04 1.86 4.30
C GLU A 94 -13.04 0.80 3.79
N SER A 95 -12.61 -0.46 3.77
CA SER A 95 -13.44 -1.66 3.56
C SER A 95 -12.76 -2.86 4.22
N ASP A 96 -13.52 -3.71 4.91
CA ASP A 96 -13.03 -4.98 5.48
C ASP A 96 -11.76 -4.82 6.35
N ASN A 97 -11.71 -3.77 7.18
CA ASN A 97 -10.56 -3.39 8.02
C ASN A 97 -9.28 -3.05 7.23
N LEU A 98 -9.37 -2.87 5.92
CA LEU A 98 -8.28 -2.39 5.06
C LEU A 98 -8.49 -0.92 4.69
N TYR A 99 -7.38 -0.21 4.56
CA TYR A 99 -7.33 1.21 4.24
C TYR A 99 -6.72 1.41 2.85
N TYR A 100 -7.54 1.83 1.91
CA TYR A 100 -7.16 2.10 0.53
C TYR A 100 -6.84 3.57 0.37
N SER A 101 -5.62 3.90 -0.02
CA SER A 101 -5.20 5.26 -0.33
C SER A 101 -5.23 5.50 -1.83
N ALA A 102 -5.87 6.59 -2.25
CA ALA A 102 -5.74 7.15 -3.57
C ALA A 102 -5.10 8.52 -3.45
N THR A 103 -4.01 8.74 -4.17
CA THR A 103 -3.37 10.06 -4.30
C THR A 103 -3.53 10.55 -5.72
N TYR A 104 -3.87 11.82 -5.84
CA TYR A 104 -4.10 12.53 -7.08
C TYR A 104 -3.12 13.68 -7.16
N MET A 105 -2.32 13.71 -8.22
CA MET A 105 -1.31 14.74 -8.42
C MET A 105 -1.84 15.77 -9.39
N HIS A 106 -1.90 17.01 -8.93
CA HIS A 106 -2.41 18.13 -9.68
C HIS A 106 -1.28 18.78 -10.48
N PRO A 107 -1.49 19.11 -11.77
CA PRO A 107 -0.54 19.92 -12.52
C PRO A 107 -0.52 21.35 -11.99
N PHE A 108 0.52 22.11 -12.32
CA PHE A 108 0.49 23.56 -12.15
C PHE A 108 -0.56 24.16 -13.09
N LYS A 109 -1.12 25.30 -12.71
CA LYS A 109 -1.98 26.08 -13.60
C LYS A 109 -1.14 26.63 -14.76
N GLU A 110 -1.76 26.64 -15.95
CA GLU A 110 -1.20 27.27 -17.14
C GLU A 110 -1.67 28.74 -17.24
N ASP A 111 -1.55 29.50 -16.17
CA ASP A 111 -1.68 30.96 -16.22
C ASP A 111 -0.29 31.55 -16.39
N GLY A 112 -0.07 32.29 -17.49
CA GLY A 112 1.23 32.87 -17.85
C GLY A 112 1.83 33.88 -16.85
N ASN A 113 1.22 34.02 -15.68
CA ASN A 113 1.79 34.67 -14.52
C ASN A 113 2.36 33.56 -13.64
N ASN A 114 3.68 33.49 -13.47
CA ASN A 114 4.40 32.49 -12.68
C ASN A 114 3.91 32.38 -11.21
N VAL A 115 2.72 31.85 -10.97
CA VAL A 115 2.18 31.55 -9.66
C VAL A 115 2.32 30.05 -9.46
N ASP A 116 2.97 29.64 -8.37
CA ASP A 116 3.13 28.23 -7.98
C ASP A 116 1.80 27.65 -7.48
N GLU A 117 0.74 27.77 -8.27
CA GLU A 117 -0.60 27.26 -7.97
C GLU A 117 -0.90 26.00 -8.77
N TYR A 118 -1.55 25.05 -8.11
CA TYR A 118 -1.97 23.79 -8.71
C TYR A 118 -3.40 23.87 -9.23
N ASP A 119 -3.66 23.25 -10.39
CA ASP A 119 -4.99 23.07 -10.95
C ASP A 119 -5.68 21.85 -10.31
N LEU A 120 -6.56 22.12 -9.34
CA LEU A 120 -7.30 21.09 -8.60
C LEU A 120 -8.39 20.41 -9.43
N GLU A 121 -8.74 20.95 -10.60
CA GLU A 121 -9.74 20.36 -11.49
C GLU A 121 -9.17 19.22 -12.33
N LYS A 122 -7.84 19.14 -12.40
CA LYS A 122 -7.10 18.17 -13.22
C LYS A 122 -6.15 17.34 -12.39
N THR A 123 -5.75 16.21 -12.95
CA THR A 123 -4.72 15.35 -12.38
C THR A 123 -3.83 14.82 -13.48
N VAL A 124 -2.54 14.73 -13.22
CA VAL A 124 -1.51 14.18 -14.13
C VAL A 124 -0.94 12.84 -13.64
N GLY A 125 -1.32 12.41 -12.43
CA GLY A 125 -0.90 11.13 -11.87
C GLY A 125 -1.85 10.64 -10.78
N ILE A 126 -1.97 9.33 -10.69
CA ILE A 126 -2.77 8.61 -9.69
C ILE A 126 -1.90 7.50 -9.10
N THR A 127 -1.76 7.48 -7.78
CA THR A 127 -1.15 6.34 -7.06
C THR A 127 -2.17 5.72 -6.12
N LEU A 128 -2.27 4.40 -6.18
CA LEU A 128 -3.17 3.58 -5.38
C LEU A 128 -2.37 2.63 -4.48
N TRP A 129 -2.80 2.49 -3.22
CA TRP A 129 -2.14 1.62 -2.26
C TRP A 129 -3.13 1.08 -1.22
N VAL A 130 -2.79 -0.04 -0.58
CA VAL A 130 -3.58 -0.61 0.53
C VAL A 130 -2.70 -0.89 1.76
N ASN A 131 -3.22 -0.53 2.93
CA ASN A 131 -2.64 -0.81 4.24
C ASN A 131 -3.63 -1.57 5.11
N ASP A 132 -3.11 -2.38 6.02
CA ASP A 132 -3.84 -3.06 7.11
C ASP A 132 -4.04 -2.17 8.35
N HIS A 133 -3.56 -0.93 8.30
CA HIS A 133 -3.69 0.08 9.34
C HIS A 133 -3.90 1.45 8.71
N MET A 134 -4.54 2.35 9.47
CA MET A 134 -4.79 3.72 9.01
C MET A 134 -3.45 4.43 8.76
N PRO A 135 -3.16 4.88 7.53
CA PRO A 135 -1.91 5.56 7.24
C PRO A 135 -1.95 6.96 7.87
N LYS A 136 -0.84 7.34 8.51
CA LYS A 136 -0.67 8.64 9.15
C LYS A 136 -0.91 9.78 8.15
#